data_AF-A0A2E0EML8-F1
#
_entry.id   AF-A0A2E0EML8-F1
#
_cell.length_a   1.000
_cell.length_b   1.000
_cell.length_c   1.000
_cell.angle_alpha   90.00
_cell.angle_beta   90.00
_cell.angle_gamma   90.00
#
_symmetry.space_group_name_H-M   'P 1'
#
loop_
_entity.id
_entity.type
_entity.pdbx_description
1 polymer ?
#
loop_
_entity_poly.entity_id
_entity_poly.type
_entity_poly.pdbx_seq_one_letter_code
_entity_poly.pdbx_strand_id
1 'polypeptide(L)' 'MKNILILLCATGMLAACGHSKTDRALSGAGIGAGTGAAASALTGGSLGTGAVVGGAVGAAAGALTDSDDVDLGRPAWR' A
#
# COMPACT_ATOMS: atom_id res chain seq x y z
N MET A 1 12.58 -13.76 -17.81
CA MET A 1 11.68 -14.18 -16.70
C MET A 1 11.53 -13.12 -15.61
N LYS A 2 12.62 -12.50 -15.13
CA LYS A 2 12.55 -11.44 -14.10
C LYS A 2 11.70 -10.23 -14.50
N ASN A 3 11.77 -9.83 -15.77
CA ASN A 3 11.05 -8.67 -16.32
C ASN A 3 9.53 -8.91 -16.43
N ILE A 4 9.11 -10.16 -16.67
CA ILE A 4 7.69 -10.55 -16.71
C ILE A 4 7.08 -10.51 -15.31
N LEU A 5 7.83 -10.95 -14.29
CA LEU A 5 7.40 -10.86 -12.88
C LEU A 5 7.22 -9.41 -12.42
N ILE A 6 8.12 -8.51 -12.80
CA ILE A 6 7.99 -7.08 -12.47
C ILE A 6 6.77 -6.47 -13.17
N LEU A 7 6.55 -6.79 -14.45
CA LEU A 7 5.37 -6.30 -15.19
C LEU A 7 4.06 -6.79 -14.55
N LEU A 8 4.00 -8.05 -14.12
CA LEU A 8 2.81 -8.65 -13.51
C LEU A 8 2.52 -8.05 -12.12
N CYS A 9 3.54 -7.81 -11.30
CA CYS A 9 3.39 -7.09 -10.04
C CYS A 9 2.91 -5.65 -10.27
N ALA A 10 3.46 -4.96 -11.28
CA ALA A 10 3.10 -3.58 -11.57
C ALA A 10 1.63 -3.44 -12.01
N THR A 11 1.13 -4.35 -12.85
CA THR A 11 -0.29 -4.34 -13.28
C THR A 11 -1.23 -4.79 -12.16
N GLY A 12 -0.82 -5.74 -11.32
CA GLY A 12 -1.59 -6.15 -10.14
C GLY A 12 -1.73 -5.04 -9.09
N MET A 13 -0.69 -4.23 -8.89
CA MET A 13 -0.72 -3.06 -7.99
C MET A 13 -1.69 -1.98 -8.48
N LEU A 14 -1.84 -1.83 -9.80
CA LEU A 14 -2.82 -0.91 -10.40
C LEU A 14 -4.27 -1.37 -10.18
N ALA A 15 -4.52 -2.68 -10.26
CA ALA A 15 -5.84 -3.26 -9.98
C ALA A 15 -6.20 -3.22 -8.48
N ALA A 16 -5.20 -3.19 -7.60
CA ALA A 16 -5.37 -3.12 -6.16
C ALA A 16 -5.70 -1.70 -5.64
N CYS A 17 -5.67 -0.67 -6.48
CA CYS A 17 -6.15 0.70 -6.16
C CYS A 17 -7.68 0.80 -6.00
N GLY A 18 -8.31 -0.28 -5.51
CA GLY A 18 -9.74 -0.53 -5.61
C GLY A 18 -10.61 0.58 -5.03
N HIS A 19 -11.74 0.77 -5.68
CA HIS A 19 -12.69 1.83 -5.35
C HIS A 19 -13.44 1.55 -4.03
N SER A 20 -13.47 0.30 -3.56
CA SER A 20 -14.18 -0.08 -2.34
C SER A 20 -13.33 0.13 -1.07
N LYS A 21 -13.97 0.41 0.08
CA LYS A 21 -13.27 0.57 1.38
C LYS A 21 -12.37 -0.63 1.71
N THR A 22 -12.83 -1.84 1.43
CA THR A 22 -12.07 -3.08 1.71
C THR A 22 -10.81 -3.18 0.86
N ASP A 23 -10.88 -2.84 -0.43
CA ASP A 23 -9.70 -2.87 -1.29
C ASP A 23 -8.64 -1.86 -0.83
N ARG A 24 -9.07 -0.67 -0.38
CA ARG A 24 -8.16 0.34 0.15
C ARG A 24 -7.55 -0.04 1.48
N ALA A 25 -8.34 -0.63 2.36
CA ALA A 25 -7.84 -1.19 3.61
C ALA A 25 -6.80 -2.29 3.32
N LEU A 26 -7.09 -3.21 2.40
CA LEU A 26 -6.19 -4.32 2.10
C LEU A 26 -4.92 -3.86 1.37
N SER A 27 -5.03 -2.92 0.43
CA SER A 27 -3.88 -2.31 -0.24
C SER A 27 -3.05 -1.45 0.71
N GLY A 28 -3.70 -0.65 1.55
CA GLY A 28 -3.04 0.09 2.62
C GLY A 28 -2.30 -0.83 3.58
N ALA A 29 -2.89 -1.99 3.91
CA ALA A 29 -2.24 -3.01 4.73
C ALA A 29 -1.00 -3.59 4.05
N GLY A 30 -1.09 -3.96 2.78
CA GLY A 30 0.03 -4.52 2.02
C GLY A 30 1.19 -3.54 1.87
N ILE A 31 0.89 -2.29 1.48
CA ILE A 31 1.89 -1.23 1.31
C ILE A 31 2.49 -0.87 2.67
N GLY A 32 1.65 -0.67 3.69
CA GLY A 32 2.07 -0.38 5.05
C GLY A 32 2.97 -1.47 5.63
N ALA A 33 2.65 -2.74 5.40
CA ALA A 33 3.47 -3.86 5.86
C ALA A 33 4.81 -3.93 5.14
N GLY A 34 4.83 -3.78 3.81
CA GLY A 34 6.07 -3.75 3.03
C GLY A 34 6.99 -2.60 3.44
N THR A 35 6.41 -1.40 3.62
CA THR A 35 7.15 -0.20 4.00
C THR A 35 7.65 -0.29 5.45
N GLY A 36 6.82 -0.78 6.38
CA GLY A 36 7.18 -0.97 7.78
C GLY A 36 8.25 -2.05 7.98
N ALA A 37 8.20 -3.13 7.19
CA ALA A 37 9.27 -4.13 7.15
C ALA A 37 10.57 -3.54 6.63
N ALA A 38 10.53 -2.80 5.51
CA ALA A 38 11.70 -2.15 4.93
C ALA A 38 12.32 -1.11 5.88
N ALA A 39 11.50 -0.27 6.51
CA ALA A 39 11.95 0.69 7.49
C ALA A 39 12.63 0.00 8.69
N SER A 40 12.03 -1.07 9.20
CA SER A 40 12.61 -1.85 10.31
C SER A 40 13.91 -2.55 9.91
N ALA A 41 14.02 -2.99 8.66
CA ALA A 41 15.28 -3.53 8.12
C ALA A 41 16.41 -2.50 8.16
N LEU A 42 16.09 -1.24 7.81
CA LEU A 42 17.06 -0.14 7.78
C LEU A 42 17.46 0.34 9.17
N THR A 43 16.52 0.34 10.13
CA THR A 43 16.77 0.81 11.50
C THR A 43 17.29 -0.30 12.43
N GLY A 44 17.49 -1.52 11.94
CA GLY A 44 17.91 -2.68 12.75
C GLY A 44 16.82 -3.22 13.69
N GLY A 45 15.56 -2.90 13.41
CA GLY A 45 14.40 -3.38 14.16
C GLY A 45 13.86 -4.73 13.66
N SER A 46 12.85 -5.25 14.35
CA SER A 46 12.17 -6.49 13.95
C SER A 46 11.33 -6.28 12.68
N LEU A 47 11.67 -7.00 11.61
CA LEU A 47 10.95 -6.99 10.34
C LEU A 47 9.47 -7.35 10.51
N GLY A 48 9.19 -8.39 11.30
CA GLY A 48 7.82 -8.86 11.54
C GLY A 48 7.00 -7.83 12.31
N THR A 49 7.60 -7.19 13.31
CA THR A 49 6.94 -6.12 14.07
C THR A 49 6.67 -4.91 13.19
N GLY A 50 7.65 -4.48 12.40
CA GLY A 50 7.50 -3.40 11.43
C GLY A 50 6.42 -3.68 10.40
N ALA A 51 6.37 -4.90 9.87
CA ALA A 51 5.36 -5.33 8.92
C ALA A 51 3.95 -5.33 9.52
N VAL A 52 3.80 -5.87 10.72
CA VAL A 52 2.49 -5.94 11.40
C VAL A 52 2.01 -4.54 11.77
N VAL A 53 2.87 -3.71 12.36
CA VAL A 53 2.51 -2.34 12.75
C VAL A 53 2.23 -1.49 11.52
N GLY A 54 3.12 -1.51 10.52
CA GLY A 54 2.93 -0.77 9.28
C GLY A 54 1.68 -1.22 8.53
N GLY A 55 1.41 -2.53 8.49
CA GLY A 55 0.23 -3.09 7.87
C GLY A 55 -1.05 -2.73 8.61
N ALA A 56 -1.07 -2.77 9.94
CA ALA A 56 -2.23 -2.37 10.73
C ALA A 56 -2.55 -0.88 10.56
N VAL A 57 -1.52 -0.01 10.61
CA VAL A 57 -1.68 1.44 10.41
C VAL A 57 -2.15 1.74 8.98
N GLY A 58 -1.55 1.11 7.98
CA GLY A 58 -1.95 1.27 6.58
C GLY A 58 -3.37 0.76 6.31
N ALA A 59 -3.77 -0.34 6.94
CA ALA A 59 -5.14 -0.87 6.85
C ALA A 59 -6.16 0.09 7.47
N ALA A 60 -5.86 0.61 8.67
CA ALA A 60 -6.71 1.57 9.34
C ALA A 60 -6.84 2.86 8.52
N ALA A 61 -5.73 3.38 7.99
CA ALA A 61 -5.75 4.55 7.11
C ALA A 61 -6.61 4.32 5.86
N GLY A 62 -6.48 3.16 5.21
CA GLY A 62 -7.28 2.81 4.03
C GLY A 62 -8.76 2.52 4.33
N ALA A 63 -9.09 2.07 5.54
CA ALA A 63 -10.47 1.84 5.97
C ALA A 63 -11.17 3.12 6.44
N LEU A 64 -10.43 4.04 7.05
CA LEU A 64 -10.93 5.30 7.60
C LEU A 64 -10.96 6.45 6.57
N THR A 65 -10.23 6.34 5.45
CA THR A 65 -10.19 7.37 4.40
C THR A 65 -11.12 7.03 3.24
N ASP A 66 -11.92 8.00 2.80
CA ASP A 66 -12.76 7.87 1.61
C ASP A 66 -12.10 8.50 0.37
N SER A 67 -12.63 8.19 -0.81
CA SER A 67 -12.00 8.62 -2.09
C SER A 67 -12.41 10.03 -2.44
N ASP A 68 -13.51 10.45 -1.81
CA ASP A 68 -14.00 11.80 -1.54
C ASP A 68 -12.96 12.72 -0.90
N ASP A 69 -12.22 12.17 0.07
CA ASP A 69 -11.41 12.94 1.02
C ASP A 69 -10.05 13.35 0.45
N VAL A 70 -9.66 12.79 -0.70
CA VAL A 70 -8.33 13.00 -1.30
C VAL A 70 -8.45 13.79 -2.60
N ASP A 71 -8.49 15.12 -2.48
CA ASP A 71 -8.38 16.02 -3.64
C ASP A 71 -6.91 16.12 -4.08
N LEU A 72 -6.56 15.37 -5.13
CA LEU A 72 -5.22 15.40 -5.75
C LEU A 72 -5.08 16.52 -6.79
N GLY A 73 -6.06 17.41 -6.91
CA GLY A 73 -6.10 18.46 -7.92
C GLY A 73 -6.29 17.92 -9.34
N ARG A 74 -5.93 18.74 -10.33
CA ARG A 74 -6.09 18.38 -11.75
C ARG A 74 -5.09 17.26 -12.12
N PRO A 75 -5.56 16.11 -12.62
CA PRO A 75 -4.66 15.01 -12.97
C PRO A 75 -3.73 15.45 -14.11
N ALA A 76 -2.43 15.17 -13.97
CA ALA A 76 -1.40 15.56 -14.94
C ALA A 76 -1.50 14.84 -16.30
N TRP A 77 -2.38 13.84 -16.40
CA TRP A 77 -2.56 12.98 -17.58
C TRP A 77 -3.90 13.21 -18.31
N ARG A 78 -4.61 14.30 -18.00
CA ARG A 78 -5.74 14.80 -18.80
C ARG A 78 -5.36 16.11 -19.46
#